data_AF-A0A351VJA0-F1
#
_entry.id   AF-A0A351VJA0-F1
#
_cell.length_a   1.000
_cell.length_b   1.000
_cell.length_c   1.000
_cell.angle_alpha   90.00
_cell.angle_beta   90.00
_cell.angle_gamma   90.00
#
_symmetry.space_group_name_H-M   'P 1'
#
loop_
_entity.id
_entity.type
_entity.pdbx_description
1 polymer ?
#
loop_
_entity_poly.entity_id
_entity_poly.type
_entity_poly.pdbx_seq_one_letter_code
_entity_poly.pdbx_strand_id
1 'polypeptide(L)'
;MKRNQKICATILTVTVLTAGSALAAEKWMTGDFHQHTTYTDGSYPMNDLTAAGVIATSAVQDPAGLYRKGVMPQGFRFGLDFQANSEHGGSSSRDGFSNAWSTYAPNPAIGDAGKMWRWQTLISTSDIPGYAGPAYMGAFDWILGIRANYPGKLAMTGMEWNPPGHEHSSTGIVAADARPIAEFEYRFDKSDTDGTLTTTTASTMSWPGKLQNSAYTAPDYS
;
A
#
# COMPACT_ATOMS: atom_id res chain seq x y z
N MET A 1 -50.16 37.87 -50.41
CA MET A 1 -49.39 36.64 -50.71
C MET A 1 -47.90 36.97 -50.58
N LYS A 2 -47.14 36.18 -49.79
CA LYS A 2 -45.69 36.27 -49.49
C LYS A 2 -45.29 37.37 -48.48
N ARG A 3 -44.46 37.15 -47.46
CA ARG A 3 -43.96 35.95 -46.76
C ARG A 3 -43.38 36.46 -45.44
N ASN A 4 -43.69 35.78 -44.34
CA ASN A 4 -43.14 36.01 -43.00
C ASN A 4 -41.60 36.00 -43.00
N GLN A 5 -40.98 37.02 -42.38
CA GLN A 5 -39.63 36.91 -41.86
C GLN A 5 -39.64 37.40 -40.41
N LYS A 6 -39.84 36.45 -39.49
CA LYS A 6 -39.53 36.64 -38.08
C LYS A 6 -38.01 36.68 -37.97
N ILE A 7 -37.46 37.86 -37.67
CA ILE A 7 -36.07 37.98 -37.26
C ILE A 7 -36.01 37.43 -35.83
N CYS A 8 -35.55 36.19 -35.68
CA CYS A 8 -35.11 35.67 -34.40
C CYS A 8 -33.83 36.43 -34.03
N ALA A 9 -33.95 37.41 -33.14
CA ALA A 9 -32.80 37.96 -32.44
C ALA A 9 -32.32 36.89 -31.45
N THR A 10 -31.38 36.05 -31.90
CA THR A 10 -30.62 35.19 -31.00
C THR A 10 -29.69 36.11 -30.20
N ILE A 11 -30.09 36.44 -28.96
CA ILE A 11 -29.18 37.02 -27.97
C ILE A 11 -28.19 35.91 -27.64
N LEU A 12 -26.99 35.98 -28.22
CA LEU A 12 -25.84 35.20 -27.76
C LEU A 12 -25.31 35.92 -26.51
N THR A 13 -25.93 35.67 -25.36
CA THR A 13 -25.34 36.04 -24.08
C THR A 13 -24.09 35.18 -23.93
N VAL A 14 -22.92 35.76 -24.19
CA VAL A 14 -21.64 35.15 -23.85
C VAL A 14 -21.58 35.15 -22.33
N THR A 15 -22.05 34.06 -21.72
CA THR A 15 -21.83 33.80 -20.31
C THR A 15 -20.35 33.48 -20.15
N VAL A 16 -19.53 34.50 -19.85
CA VAL A 16 -18.23 34.30 -19.23
C VAL A 16 -18.49 33.87 -17.79
N LEU A 17 -19.00 32.64 -17.63
CA LEU A 17 -19.05 31.94 -16.37
C LEU A 17 -17.62 31.49 -16.06
N THR A 18 -16.91 32.35 -15.32
CA THR A 18 -15.99 31.94 -14.26
C THR A 18 -15.12 30.72 -14.57
N ALA A 19 -14.11 30.87 -15.41
CA ALA A 19 -12.92 29.99 -15.39
C ALA A 19 -12.02 30.31 -14.17
N GLY A 20 -12.62 30.68 -13.04
CA GLY A 20 -11.97 31.21 -11.85
C GLY A 20 -12.39 30.45 -10.60
N SER A 21 -12.34 29.13 -10.63
CA SER A 21 -12.41 28.26 -9.45
C SER A 21 -11.87 26.89 -9.81
N ALA A 22 -11.01 26.36 -8.93
CA ALA A 22 -10.37 25.04 -8.98
C ALA A 22 -9.03 24.92 -9.73
N LEU A 23 -8.13 25.89 -9.57
CA LEU A 23 -6.81 25.45 -9.11
C LEU A 23 -6.97 25.29 -7.61
N ALA A 24 -7.17 24.06 -7.14
CA ALA A 24 -6.96 23.77 -5.73
C ALA A 24 -5.59 24.36 -5.36
N ALA A 25 -5.54 25.28 -4.39
CA ALA A 25 -4.32 25.96 -4.04
C ALA A 25 -3.22 24.91 -3.83
N GLU A 26 -2.21 24.91 -4.69
CA GLU A 26 -1.04 24.05 -4.54
C GLU A 26 -0.46 24.33 -3.15
N LYS A 27 -0.43 23.29 -2.30
CA LYS A 27 0.03 23.39 -0.93
C LYS A 27 1.28 22.55 -0.79
N TRP A 28 2.30 23.11 -0.14
CA TRP A 28 3.39 22.30 0.38
C TRP A 28 2.84 21.27 1.37
N MET A 29 3.10 20.00 1.11
CA MET A 29 2.75 18.91 2.00
C MET A 29 4.00 18.39 2.68
N THR A 30 3.97 18.30 4.01
CA THR A 30 4.96 17.55 4.77
C THR A 30 4.69 16.06 4.59
N GLY A 31 5.71 15.24 4.42
CA GLY A 31 5.47 13.80 4.37
C GLY A 31 6.71 12.95 4.45
N ASP A 32 6.43 11.66 4.53
CA ASP A 32 7.41 10.59 4.66
C ASP A 32 7.13 9.54 3.60
N PHE A 33 8.09 9.32 2.71
CA PHE A 33 7.96 8.35 1.62
C PHE A 33 8.52 6.97 1.97
N HIS A 34 9.04 6.79 3.18
CA HIS A 34 9.81 5.60 3.50
C HIS A 34 9.68 5.14 4.95
N GLN A 35 8.71 4.26 5.20
CA GLN A 35 8.45 3.73 6.54
C GLN A 35 8.28 2.22 6.53
N HIS A 36 8.88 1.59 7.53
CA HIS A 36 8.77 0.15 7.80
C HIS A 36 7.97 -0.10 9.06
N THR A 37 7.28 -1.23 9.08
CA THR A 37 6.59 -1.74 10.25
C THR A 37 7.04 -3.17 10.56
N THR A 38 6.41 -3.80 11.54
CA THR A 38 6.70 -5.18 11.91
C THR A 38 6.36 -6.21 10.82
N TYR A 39 5.68 -5.79 9.74
CA TYR A 39 5.52 -6.58 8.52
C TYR A 39 6.85 -6.93 7.86
N THR A 40 7.88 -6.10 8.04
CA THR A 40 9.24 -6.38 7.56
C THR A 40 10.26 -6.16 8.68
N ASP A 41 11.16 -5.19 8.55
CA ASP A 41 12.27 -4.92 9.45
C ASP A 41 12.04 -3.72 10.37
N GLY A 42 10.84 -3.13 10.33
CA GLY A 42 10.41 -2.12 11.30
C GLY A 42 10.15 -2.68 12.69
N SER A 43 10.22 -1.80 13.70
CA SER A 43 10.04 -2.15 15.12
C SER A 43 8.66 -1.83 15.70
N TYR A 44 7.81 -1.12 14.93
CA TYR A 44 6.52 -0.61 15.36
C TYR A 44 5.39 -1.11 14.44
N PRO A 45 4.16 -1.25 14.95
CA PRO A 45 3.01 -1.65 14.15
C PRO A 45 2.61 -0.54 13.17
N MET A 46 1.77 -0.88 12.19
CA MET A 46 1.30 0.09 11.19
C MET A 46 0.33 1.13 11.78
N ASN A 47 -0.70 0.67 12.48
CA ASN A 47 -1.68 1.51 13.18
C ASN A 47 -1.53 1.35 14.70
N ASP A 48 -2.13 2.27 15.45
CA ASP A 48 -2.14 2.20 16.90
C ASP A 48 -2.89 0.95 17.37
N LEU A 49 -2.31 0.31 18.39
CA LEU A 49 -2.90 -0.84 19.04
C LEU A 49 -3.36 -0.47 20.44
N THR A 50 -4.59 -0.85 20.78
CA THR A 50 -5.08 -0.77 22.15
C THR A 50 -4.25 -1.67 23.08
N ALA A 51 -4.46 -1.54 24.39
CA ALA A 51 -3.83 -2.43 25.38
C ALA A 51 -4.12 -3.93 25.14
N ALA A 52 -5.23 -4.26 24.46
CA ALA A 52 -5.59 -5.62 24.08
C ALA A 52 -5.00 -6.06 22.72
N GLY A 53 -4.17 -5.24 22.07
CA GLY A 53 -3.59 -5.54 20.76
C GLY A 53 -4.53 -5.35 19.58
N VAL A 54 -5.70 -4.73 19.78
CA VAL A 54 -6.69 -4.48 18.72
C VAL A 54 -6.40 -3.14 18.02
N ILE A 55 -6.63 -3.07 16.71
CA ILE A 55 -6.48 -1.83 15.93
C ILE A 55 -7.39 -0.72 16.48
N ALA A 56 -6.83 0.48 16.65
CA ALA A 56 -7.62 1.66 16.93
C ALA A 56 -8.56 2.00 15.75
N THR A 57 -9.86 2.10 16.03
CA THR A 57 -10.91 2.36 15.04
C THR A 57 -11.11 3.85 14.72
N SER A 58 -10.28 4.72 15.30
CA SER A 58 -10.29 6.17 15.07
C SER A 58 -8.92 6.76 15.38
N ALA A 59 -8.70 8.02 15.00
CA ALA A 59 -7.52 8.76 15.42
C ALA A 59 -7.52 8.96 16.94
N VAL A 60 -6.63 8.26 17.64
CA VAL A 60 -6.48 8.36 19.09
C VAL A 60 -5.53 9.52 19.44
N GLN A 61 -5.77 10.21 20.55
CA GLN A 61 -4.74 11.01 21.22
C GLN A 61 -4.35 10.23 22.48
N ASP A 62 -3.08 9.87 22.63
CA ASP A 62 -2.61 9.02 23.72
C ASP A 62 -1.59 9.74 24.62
N PRO A 63 -2.04 10.72 25.43
CA PRO A 63 -1.17 11.40 26.39
C PRO A 63 -0.73 10.48 27.54
N ALA A 64 -1.42 9.36 27.76
CA ALA A 64 -1.18 8.44 28.86
C ALA A 64 -0.29 7.25 28.48
N GLY A 65 0.07 7.08 27.20
CA GLY A 65 0.89 5.96 26.71
C GLY A 65 0.19 4.60 26.81
N LEU A 66 -1.14 4.57 26.74
CA LEU A 66 -1.95 3.36 26.87
C LEU A 66 -1.98 2.52 25.59
N TYR A 67 -1.49 3.06 24.49
CA TYR A 67 -1.51 2.44 23.17
C TYR A 67 -0.09 2.17 22.70
N ARG A 68 0.10 1.06 21.97
CA ARG A 68 1.31 0.91 21.18
C ARG A 68 1.16 1.80 19.94
N LYS A 69 2.04 2.80 19.83
CA LYS A 69 2.01 3.78 18.73
C LYS A 69 2.33 3.10 17.40
N GLY A 70 1.45 3.31 16.43
CA GLY A 70 1.67 2.94 15.05
C GLY A 70 2.53 3.98 14.33
N VAL A 71 3.32 3.52 13.36
CA VAL A 71 4.24 4.39 12.60
C VAL A 71 3.48 5.52 11.90
N MET A 72 2.44 5.18 11.12
CA MET A 72 1.68 6.19 10.37
C MET A 72 0.84 7.12 11.27
N PRO A 73 0.04 6.63 12.25
CA PRO A 73 -0.67 7.51 13.18
C PRO A 73 0.27 8.51 13.87
N GLN A 74 1.46 8.07 14.28
CA GLN A 74 2.41 8.94 14.95
C GLN A 74 2.96 10.03 14.02
N GLY A 75 3.25 9.71 12.75
CA GLY A 75 3.64 10.73 11.77
C GLY A 75 2.55 11.76 11.50
N PHE A 76 1.27 11.35 11.44
CA PHE A 76 0.17 12.31 11.28
C PHE A 76 -0.03 13.21 12.51
N ARG A 77 0.17 12.68 13.72
CA ARG A 77 0.18 13.49 14.95
C ARG A 77 1.36 14.45 15.02
N PHE A 78 2.51 14.06 14.46
CA PHE A 78 3.67 14.93 14.32
C PHE A 78 3.43 16.09 13.34
N GLY A 79 2.42 15.96 12.46
CA GLY A 79 2.03 17.00 11.51
C GLY A 79 2.38 16.70 10.06
N LEU A 80 2.73 15.45 9.73
CA LEU A 80 2.84 15.03 8.33
C LEU A 80 1.47 15.08 7.65
N ASP A 81 1.43 15.51 6.40
CA ASP A 81 0.23 15.57 5.55
C ASP A 81 0.06 14.31 4.69
N PHE A 82 1.16 13.67 4.30
CA PHE A 82 1.13 12.38 3.63
C PHE A 82 2.20 11.43 4.14
N GLN A 83 1.94 10.12 4.04
CA GLN A 83 2.89 9.06 4.36
C GLN A 83 2.71 7.87 3.40
N ALA A 84 3.82 7.24 3.01
CA ALA A 84 3.82 5.97 2.29
C ALA A 84 4.41 4.88 3.18
N ASN A 85 3.67 3.76 3.28
CA ASN A 85 4.22 2.55 3.87
C ASN A 85 5.11 1.87 2.83
N SER A 86 6.37 1.60 3.13
CA SER A 86 7.35 1.10 2.16
C SER A 86 7.94 -0.23 2.63
N GLU A 87 7.08 -1.19 2.96
CA GLU A 87 7.55 -2.54 3.30
C GLU A 87 8.34 -3.16 2.14
N HIS A 88 9.34 -3.98 2.44
CA HIS A 88 9.98 -4.88 1.46
C HIS A 88 9.06 -6.00 0.94
N GLY A 89 7.86 -6.14 1.51
CA GLY A 89 7.04 -7.35 1.42
C GLY A 89 7.64 -8.51 2.23
N GLY A 90 6.96 -8.97 3.28
CA GLY A 90 6.96 -10.34 3.81
C GLY A 90 8.25 -11.11 4.15
N SER A 91 9.43 -10.49 4.27
CA SER A 91 10.58 -11.21 4.84
C SER A 91 10.44 -11.50 6.36
N SER A 92 9.47 -10.87 7.03
CA SER A 92 9.22 -11.03 8.46
C SER A 92 8.49 -12.32 8.77
N SER A 93 8.93 -13.01 9.82
CA SER A 93 8.16 -14.06 10.47
C SER A 93 6.94 -13.53 11.23
N ARG A 94 6.65 -12.23 11.14
CA ARG A 94 5.63 -11.51 11.90
C ARG A 94 4.70 -10.68 11.02
N ASP A 95 3.53 -10.40 11.56
CA ASP A 95 2.52 -9.51 10.98
C ASP A 95 2.69 -8.03 11.38
N GLY A 96 1.76 -7.19 10.94
CA GLY A 96 1.69 -5.77 11.29
C GLY A 96 1.41 -5.44 12.77
N PHE A 97 1.16 -6.47 13.60
CA PHE A 97 0.98 -6.36 15.06
C PHE A 97 2.22 -6.82 15.84
N SER A 98 3.25 -7.33 15.14
CA SER A 98 4.42 -8.01 15.71
C SER A 98 4.14 -9.44 16.21
N ASN A 99 2.97 -10.03 15.92
CA ASN A 99 2.70 -11.43 16.20
C ASN A 99 3.39 -12.29 15.15
N ALA A 100 3.98 -13.42 15.56
CA ALA A 100 4.56 -14.34 14.60
C ALA A 100 3.46 -15.04 13.78
N TRP A 101 3.66 -15.21 12.47
CA TRP A 101 2.71 -15.94 11.63
C TRP A 101 2.44 -17.36 12.14
N SER A 102 3.44 -17.96 12.80
CA SER A 102 3.35 -19.29 13.42
C SER A 102 2.42 -19.37 14.63
N THR A 103 1.98 -18.24 15.22
CA THR A 103 1.02 -18.26 16.34
C THR A 103 -0.43 -18.39 15.87
N TYR A 104 -0.69 -18.23 14.57
CA TYR A 104 -2.02 -18.41 13.99
C TYR A 104 -2.31 -19.88 13.71
N ALA A 105 -3.52 -20.33 14.04
CA ALA A 105 -4.01 -21.68 13.77
C ALA A 105 -5.39 -21.61 13.07
N PRO A 106 -5.50 -21.94 11.76
CA PRO A 106 -4.40 -22.30 10.85
C PRO A 106 -3.42 -21.14 10.57
N ASN A 107 -2.22 -21.44 10.06
CA ASN A 107 -1.26 -20.40 9.66
C ASN A 107 -1.72 -19.80 8.31
N PRO A 108 -1.91 -18.46 8.20
CA PRO A 108 -2.36 -17.83 6.96
C PRO A 108 -1.27 -17.76 5.87
N ALA A 109 0.00 -17.91 6.23
CA ALA A 109 1.10 -17.89 5.29
C ALA A 109 1.03 -19.07 4.31
N ILE A 110 1.00 -18.77 3.01
CA ILE A 110 1.02 -19.79 1.95
C ILE A 110 2.39 -19.92 1.28
N GLY A 111 3.37 -19.16 1.77
CA GLY A 111 4.72 -19.20 1.24
C GLY A 111 5.58 -20.33 1.77
N ASP A 112 6.83 -20.36 1.30
CA ASP A 112 7.74 -21.47 1.51
C ASP A 112 8.14 -21.61 2.99
N ALA A 113 8.13 -22.86 3.49
CA ALA A 113 8.44 -23.19 4.89
C ALA A 113 7.64 -22.42 5.95
N GLY A 114 6.38 -22.03 5.63
CA GLY A 114 5.49 -21.33 6.54
C GLY A 114 5.81 -19.85 6.73
N LYS A 115 6.70 -19.29 5.88
CA LYS A 115 6.90 -17.85 5.75
C LYS A 115 5.82 -17.28 4.83
N MET A 116 5.35 -16.08 5.15
CA MET A 116 4.45 -15.37 4.25
C MET A 116 5.27 -14.88 3.06
N TRP A 117 4.79 -15.10 1.84
CA TRP A 117 5.41 -14.49 0.67
C TRP A 117 5.34 -12.96 0.77
N ARG A 118 6.31 -12.28 0.17
CA ARG A 118 6.43 -10.83 0.15
C ARG A 118 5.17 -10.16 -0.38
N TRP A 119 4.73 -10.54 -1.58
CA TRP A 119 3.49 -10.05 -2.19
C TRP A 119 2.26 -10.32 -1.33
N GLN A 120 2.24 -11.45 -0.61
CA GLN A 120 1.11 -11.84 0.23
C GLN A 120 0.90 -10.83 1.36
N THR A 121 1.98 -10.29 1.94
CA THR A 121 1.86 -9.25 2.97
C THR A 121 1.35 -7.91 2.46
N LEU A 122 1.41 -7.64 1.15
CA LEU A 122 0.99 -6.37 0.58
C LEU A 122 -0.53 -6.31 0.32
N ILE A 123 -1.18 -7.46 0.12
CA ILE A 123 -2.57 -7.53 -0.35
C ILE A 123 -3.54 -8.12 0.68
N SER A 124 -4.82 -7.85 0.45
CA SER A 124 -5.92 -8.43 1.20
C SER A 124 -6.15 -9.89 0.82
N THR A 125 -6.65 -10.71 1.76
CA THR A 125 -6.97 -12.12 1.49
C THR A 125 -8.01 -12.31 0.39
N SER A 126 -8.93 -11.34 0.24
CA SER A 126 -9.96 -11.31 -0.80
C SER A 126 -9.39 -11.20 -2.21
N ASP A 127 -8.15 -10.72 -2.33
CA ASP A 127 -7.50 -10.49 -3.62
C ASP A 127 -6.69 -11.72 -4.08
N ILE A 128 -6.65 -12.79 -3.26
CA ILE A 128 -5.96 -14.04 -3.55
C ILE A 128 -6.95 -15.05 -4.14
N PRO A 129 -6.82 -15.42 -5.42
CA PRO A 129 -7.70 -16.40 -6.03
C PRO A 129 -7.64 -17.76 -5.33
N GLY A 130 -8.80 -18.28 -4.93
CA GLY A 130 -8.91 -19.61 -4.31
C GLY A 130 -8.32 -19.72 -2.90
N TYR A 131 -8.03 -18.61 -2.22
CA TYR A 131 -7.53 -18.64 -0.85
C TYR A 131 -8.55 -19.27 0.10
N ALA A 132 -8.15 -20.36 0.74
CA ALA A 132 -8.94 -21.10 1.72
C ALA A 132 -8.37 -21.03 3.14
N GLY A 133 -7.32 -20.23 3.33
CA GLY A 133 -6.72 -20.00 4.65
C GLY A 133 -7.54 -19.06 5.53
N PRO A 134 -7.14 -18.87 6.79
CA PRO A 134 -7.77 -17.90 7.67
C PRO A 134 -7.49 -16.48 7.21
N ALA A 135 -8.44 -15.58 7.41
CA ALA A 135 -8.24 -14.17 7.08
C ALA A 135 -7.06 -13.60 7.88
N TYR A 136 -6.18 -12.87 7.19
CA TYR A 136 -5.16 -12.01 7.74
C TYR A 136 -5.38 -10.60 7.19
N MET A 137 -4.74 -9.60 7.81
CA MET A 137 -4.68 -8.26 7.26
C MET A 137 -3.37 -8.10 6.51
N GLY A 138 -3.39 -7.66 5.26
CA GLY A 138 -2.20 -7.20 4.53
C GLY A 138 -1.98 -5.70 4.72
N ALA A 139 -0.81 -5.18 4.32
CA ALA A 139 -0.47 -3.77 4.43
C ALA A 139 -1.55 -2.85 3.85
N PHE A 140 -2.17 -3.24 2.73
CA PHE A 140 -3.28 -2.50 2.13
C PHE A 140 -4.50 -2.37 3.05
N ASP A 141 -4.91 -3.44 3.75
CA ASP A 141 -6.03 -3.40 4.70
C ASP A 141 -5.78 -2.37 5.81
N TRP A 142 -4.54 -2.27 6.28
CA TRP A 142 -4.17 -1.26 7.26
C TRP A 142 -4.21 0.14 6.68
N ILE A 143 -3.72 0.34 5.46
CA ILE A 143 -3.79 1.64 4.78
C ILE A 143 -5.25 2.09 4.64
N LEU A 144 -6.19 1.18 4.35
CA LEU A 144 -7.62 1.49 4.34
C LEU A 144 -8.12 1.95 5.72
N GLY A 145 -7.73 1.26 6.80
CA GLY A 145 -8.05 1.68 8.17
C GLY A 145 -7.45 3.03 8.55
N ILE A 146 -6.20 3.29 8.14
CA ILE A 146 -5.53 4.57 8.36
C ILE A 146 -6.24 5.70 7.60
N ARG A 147 -6.62 5.48 6.33
CA ARG A 147 -7.39 6.45 5.54
C ARG A 147 -8.72 6.78 6.19
N ALA A 148 -9.41 5.77 6.74
CA ALA A 148 -10.66 5.97 7.48
C ALA A 148 -10.44 6.77 8.77
N ASN A 149 -9.36 6.51 9.50
CA ASN A 149 -9.04 7.20 10.76
C ASN A 149 -8.55 8.64 10.55
N TYR A 150 -7.93 8.93 9.40
CA TYR A 150 -7.31 10.21 9.07
C TYR A 150 -7.79 10.75 7.70
N PRO A 151 -9.08 11.10 7.56
CA PRO A 151 -9.68 11.45 6.25
C PRO A 151 -9.11 12.72 5.60
N GLY A 152 -8.42 13.58 6.37
CA GLY A 152 -7.73 14.77 5.86
C GLY A 152 -6.25 14.55 5.51
N LYS A 153 -5.77 13.31 5.56
CA LYS A 153 -4.37 12.92 5.32
C LYS A 153 -4.28 11.95 4.14
N LEU A 154 -3.11 11.89 3.53
CA LEU A 154 -2.85 10.92 2.46
C LEU A 154 -2.00 9.77 3.01
N ALA A 155 -2.57 8.57 3.05
CA ALA A 155 -1.82 7.34 3.32
C ALA A 155 -1.74 6.49 2.05
N MET A 156 -0.54 6.05 1.70
CA MET A 156 -0.26 5.31 0.47
C MET A 156 0.37 3.96 0.78
N THR A 157 0.03 2.96 -0.03
CA THR A 157 0.81 1.72 -0.10
C THR A 157 1.98 1.96 -1.04
N GLY A 158 3.18 1.88 -0.50
CA GLY A 158 4.43 1.85 -1.22
C GLY A 158 5.17 0.53 -0.98
N MET A 159 6.39 0.46 -1.46
CA MET A 159 7.26 -0.70 -1.38
C MET A 159 8.72 -0.22 -1.42
N GLU A 160 9.54 -0.63 -0.45
CA GLU A 160 10.99 -0.49 -0.58
C GLU A 160 11.47 -1.52 -1.60
N TRP A 161 11.66 -1.03 -2.82
CA TRP A 161 12.16 -1.83 -3.91
C TRP A 161 13.64 -2.05 -3.74
N ASN A 162 14.05 -3.29 -3.97
CA ASN A 162 15.44 -3.67 -4.22
C ASN A 162 15.69 -3.56 -5.73
N PRO A 163 16.02 -2.36 -6.29
CA PRO A 163 16.30 -2.22 -7.70
C PRO A 163 17.59 -2.97 -8.07
N PRO A 164 17.74 -3.41 -9.33
CA PRO A 164 18.94 -4.11 -9.77
C PRO A 164 20.24 -3.31 -9.65
N GLY A 165 20.19 -1.98 -9.80
CA GLY A 165 21.34 -1.11 -9.56
C GLY A 165 21.33 -0.66 -8.12
N HIS A 166 22.11 -1.34 -7.25
CA HIS A 166 22.62 -1.08 -5.88
C HIS A 166 22.14 0.15 -5.07
N GLU A 167 20.93 0.64 -5.31
CA GLU A 167 20.40 1.85 -4.73
C GLU A 167 19.10 1.60 -3.99
N HIS A 168 18.73 2.57 -3.17
CA HIS A 168 17.50 2.55 -2.41
C HIS A 168 16.39 3.22 -3.24
N SER A 169 15.28 2.52 -3.47
CA SER A 169 14.14 3.08 -4.21
C SER A 169 12.82 2.73 -3.56
N SER A 170 12.00 3.74 -3.26
CA SER A 170 10.60 3.54 -2.87
C SER A 170 9.71 3.59 -4.10
N THR A 171 8.83 2.60 -4.27
CA THR A 171 7.84 2.55 -5.36
C THR A 171 6.44 2.63 -4.79
N GLY A 172 5.56 3.40 -5.42
CA GLY A 172 4.12 3.40 -5.14
C GLY A 172 3.33 3.31 -6.42
N ILE A 173 2.20 2.59 -6.39
CA ILE A 173 1.29 2.49 -7.54
C ILE A 173 -0.08 2.99 -7.12
N VAL A 174 -0.59 3.99 -7.83
CA VAL A 174 -1.94 4.51 -7.61
C VAL A 174 -2.92 3.55 -8.29
N ALA A 175 -3.57 2.72 -7.49
CA ALA A 175 -4.56 1.75 -7.92
C ALA A 175 -5.71 1.65 -6.92
N ALA A 176 -6.80 1.00 -7.34
CA ALA A 176 -7.97 0.77 -6.48
C ALA A 176 -7.72 -0.29 -5.40
N ASP A 177 -6.79 -1.21 -5.65
CA ASP A 177 -6.37 -2.28 -4.76
C ASP A 177 -4.84 -2.43 -4.77
N ALA A 178 -4.32 -3.37 -3.98
CA ALA A 178 -2.88 -3.61 -3.87
C ALA A 178 -2.33 -4.67 -4.84
N ARG A 179 -3.14 -5.22 -5.76
CA ARG A 179 -2.65 -6.22 -6.72
C ARG A 179 -1.54 -5.67 -7.62
N PRO A 180 -1.61 -4.43 -8.14
CA PRO A 180 -0.54 -3.90 -8.98
C PRO A 180 0.81 -3.76 -8.24
N ILE A 181 0.82 -3.28 -6.99
CA ILE A 181 2.08 -3.13 -6.24
C ILE A 181 2.64 -4.49 -5.82
N ALA A 182 1.78 -5.44 -5.49
CA ALA A 182 2.18 -6.80 -5.16
C ALA A 182 2.69 -7.59 -6.37
N GLU A 183 2.08 -7.40 -7.54
CA GLU A 183 2.59 -7.97 -8.79
C GLU A 183 3.92 -7.33 -9.20
N PHE A 184 4.06 -6.01 -8.99
CA PHE A 184 5.32 -5.31 -9.24
C PHE A 184 6.43 -5.86 -8.35
N GLU A 185 6.18 -6.00 -7.05
CA GLU A 185 7.11 -6.63 -6.10
C GLU A 185 7.51 -8.03 -6.58
N TYR A 186 6.52 -8.90 -6.82
CA TYR A 186 6.75 -10.28 -7.28
C TYR A 186 7.63 -10.37 -8.54
N ARG A 187 7.44 -9.46 -9.50
CA ARG A 187 8.12 -9.52 -10.80
C ARG A 187 9.48 -8.86 -10.81
N PHE A 188 9.67 -7.78 -10.05
CA PHE A 188 10.77 -6.86 -10.26
C PHE A 188 11.66 -6.66 -9.03
N ASP A 189 11.26 -7.10 -7.84
CA ASP A 189 12.13 -7.02 -6.67
C ASP A 189 13.29 -8.02 -6.79
N LYS A 190 14.54 -7.51 -6.86
CA LYS A 190 15.74 -8.33 -7.06
C LYS A 190 15.93 -9.35 -5.92
N SER A 191 15.53 -8.97 -4.71
CA SER A 191 15.70 -9.77 -3.50
C SER A 191 14.52 -10.71 -3.23
N ASP A 192 13.48 -10.69 -4.08
CA ASP A 192 12.31 -11.51 -3.92
C ASP A 192 12.58 -12.97 -4.30
N THR A 193 12.69 -13.82 -3.28
CA THR A 193 12.84 -15.27 -3.41
C THR A 193 11.52 -16.05 -3.47
N ASP A 194 10.36 -15.38 -3.48
CA ASP A 194 9.05 -16.00 -3.53
C ASP A 194 8.86 -16.83 -4.79
N GLY A 195 8.43 -18.08 -4.64
CA GLY A 195 8.22 -18.96 -5.80
C GLY A 195 9.49 -19.21 -6.62
N THR A 196 10.68 -18.93 -6.08
CA THR A 196 11.94 -19.33 -6.75
C THR A 196 12.18 -20.84 -6.65
N LEU A 197 11.54 -21.50 -5.68
CA LEU A 197 11.49 -22.96 -5.56
C LEU A 197 10.26 -23.57 -6.25
N THR A 198 9.19 -22.80 -6.51
CA THR A 198 7.92 -23.32 -7.02
C THR A 198 7.18 -22.33 -7.93
N THR A 199 6.46 -22.79 -8.95
CA THR A 199 5.60 -21.92 -9.79
C THR A 199 4.27 -21.55 -9.10
N THR A 200 4.17 -21.73 -7.78
CA THR A 200 2.92 -21.63 -7.04
C THR A 200 2.35 -20.21 -7.09
N THR A 201 3.16 -19.17 -6.86
CA THR A 201 2.69 -17.77 -6.96
C THR A 201 2.16 -17.43 -8.35
N ALA A 202 2.92 -17.74 -9.41
CA ALA A 202 2.50 -17.47 -10.79
C ALA A 202 1.18 -18.19 -11.13
N SER A 203 0.99 -19.41 -10.61
CA SER A 203 -0.23 -20.18 -10.83
C SER A 203 -1.42 -19.62 -10.03
N THR A 204 -1.22 -19.33 -8.74
CA THR A 204 -2.25 -18.81 -7.84
C THR A 204 -2.72 -17.42 -8.28
N MET A 205 -1.79 -16.52 -8.60
CA MET A 205 -2.11 -15.13 -8.93
C MET A 205 -2.32 -14.87 -10.42
N SER A 206 -1.96 -15.82 -11.28
CA SER A 206 -1.90 -15.63 -12.74
C SER A 206 -0.97 -14.47 -13.14
N TRP A 207 0.15 -14.33 -12.44
CA TRP A 207 1.19 -13.32 -12.69
C TRP A 207 2.38 -13.95 -13.42
N PRO A 208 2.38 -14.00 -14.76
CA PRO A 208 3.50 -14.56 -15.51
C PRO A 208 4.72 -13.62 -15.49
N GLY A 209 5.88 -14.15 -15.84
CA GLY A 209 7.03 -13.33 -16.22
C GLY A 209 7.97 -12.91 -15.09
N LYS A 210 7.88 -13.50 -13.89
CA LYS A 210 8.96 -13.39 -12.90
C LYS A 210 10.23 -13.98 -13.49
N LEU A 211 11.28 -13.17 -13.56
CA LEU A 211 12.62 -13.65 -13.84
C LEU A 211 13.24 -14.16 -12.53
N GLN A 212 13.77 -15.38 -12.56
CA GLN A 212 14.51 -15.92 -11.43
C GLN A 212 15.78 -15.09 -11.21
N ASN A 213 16.23 -14.95 -9.97
CA ASN A 213 17.44 -14.15 -9.68
C ASN A 213 18.66 -14.65 -10.50
N SER A 214 18.76 -15.97 -10.70
CA SER A 214 19.79 -16.61 -11.54
C SER A 214 19.72 -16.29 -13.03
N ALA A 215 18.60 -15.73 -13.52
CA ALA A 215 18.42 -15.35 -14.91
C ALA A 215 18.94 -13.93 -15.21
N TYR A 216 19.25 -13.12 -14.18
CA TYR A 216 19.89 -11.82 -14.38
C TYR A 216 21.37 -12.03 -14.69
N THR A 217 21.75 -11.83 -15.95
CA THR A 217 23.12 -12.06 -16.45
C THR A 217 24.00 -10.81 -16.39
N ALA A 218 23.44 -9.66 -16.02
CA ALA A 218 24.22 -8.45 -15.86
C ALA A 218 25.13 -8.62 -14.63
N PRO A 219 26.45 -8.41 -14.75
CA PRO A 219 27.33 -8.44 -13.61
C PRO A 219 26.85 -7.41 -12.59
N ASP A 220 26.76 -7.82 -11.33
CA ASP A 220 26.40 -6.92 -10.24
C ASP A 220 27.50 -5.85 -10.14
N TYR A 221 27.16 -4.59 -10.39
CA TYR A 221 28.08 -3.48 -10.16
C TYR A 221 28.02 -3.12 -8.67
N SER A 222 28.60 -3.99 -7.84
CA SER A 222 28.82 -3.75 -6.41
C SER A 222 30.22 -3.22 -6.15
#